data_AF-A0A0F9QPC4-F1
#
_entry.id   AF-A0A0F9QPC4-F1
#
_cell.length_a   1.000
_cell.length_b   1.000
_cell.length_c   1.000
_cell.angle_alpha   90.00
_cell.angle_beta   90.00
_cell.angle_gamma   90.00
#
_symmetry.space_group_name_H-M   'P 1'
#
loop_
_entity.id
_entity.type
_entity.pdbx_description
1 polymer ?
#
loop_
_entity_poly.entity_id
_entity_poly.type
_entity_poly.pdbx_seq_one_letter_code
_entity_poly.pdbx_strand_id
1 'polypeptide(L)'
;MTDALKPLLENDLLTEETKEQIKEAWENQLKEAREEIEANLREEFVARYEHDKGSLIEAVERMVTDGLEAEVAEFVQDRKALTEQRVKLANEIREARIDSKKKLAEQMKVLESFILQQLGKEIKEFEGDRKDVREAKKTLAKQLRESRVAYKTELANKVGLLEGFVLNQLKKELGEFHSDKKALVEQRVKMIKQGKAKIEETRKEFIKRSAKLVENTLEDVLRREMSQFKDDIEASRRKHFGMQMFEAFATEYKASFFNENREVRSLLKKVNESDKKLSQAKKLFEKAHDIANNAHKRQVLAENRAERTVVMNELLSKLSGKQREVMAELLEGVKTKNLRESFKKYIPAVTNGSGNTVLSRRSNKGNTLTEGKRVITGNKENKLLEEAQAEEAETDTSAEILDMKRLAGIN
;
A
#
# COMPACT_ATOMS: atom_id res chain seq x y z
N MET A 1 3.18 205.40 49.22
CA MET A 1 2.75 206.76 49.63
C MET A 1 3.98 207.62 49.96
N THR A 2 4.85 207.89 48.99
CA THR A 2 6.10 208.64 49.20
C THR A 2 6.04 210.09 48.68
N ASP A 3 5.15 210.39 47.74
CA ASP A 3 4.98 211.76 47.22
C ASP A 3 4.25 212.72 48.19
N ALA A 4 3.48 212.19 49.16
CA ALA A 4 2.71 212.99 50.10
C ALA A 4 3.57 213.81 51.10
N LEU A 5 4.85 213.47 51.26
CA LEU A 5 5.76 214.10 52.23
C LEU A 5 6.72 215.14 51.62
N LYS A 6 6.87 215.17 50.28
CA LYS A 6 7.71 216.15 49.58
C LYS A 6 7.45 217.62 49.98
N PRO A 7 6.20 218.14 49.96
CA PRO A 7 5.95 219.56 50.25
C PRO A 7 6.15 219.97 51.72
N LEU A 8 6.46 219.03 52.61
CA LEU A 8 6.78 219.30 54.03
C LEU A 8 8.29 219.34 54.32
N LEU A 9 9.16 218.86 53.41
CA LEU A 9 10.62 218.85 53.61
C LEU A 9 11.35 220.07 53.01
N GLU A 10 10.67 220.88 52.18
CA GLU A 10 11.27 221.95 51.36
C GLU A 10 10.98 223.38 51.86
N ASN A 11 10.44 223.56 53.08
CA ASN A 11 10.12 224.87 53.65
C ASN A 11 11.06 225.26 54.81
N ASP A 12 11.47 226.52 54.86
CA ASP A 12 12.80 226.95 55.33
C ASP A 12 12.90 227.18 56.86
N LEU A 13 12.33 226.27 57.66
CA LEU A 13 12.28 226.35 59.13
C LEU A 13 12.47 225.00 59.86
N LEU A 14 12.93 223.94 59.18
CA LEU A 14 13.17 222.62 59.77
C LEU A 14 14.66 222.23 59.76
N THR A 15 15.25 222.08 60.95
CA THR A 15 16.62 221.60 61.15
C THR A 15 16.78 220.11 60.84
N GLU A 16 17.93 219.74 60.27
CA GLU A 16 18.21 218.40 59.71
C GLU A 16 17.98 217.24 60.69
N GLU A 17 18.29 217.37 61.98
CA GLU A 17 18.05 216.33 63.01
C GLU A 17 16.61 215.80 63.00
N THR A 18 15.63 216.66 62.74
CA THR A 18 14.21 216.28 62.72
C THR A 18 13.85 215.38 61.53
N LYS A 19 14.59 215.48 60.40
CA LYS A 19 14.34 214.67 59.20
C LYS A 19 14.90 213.25 59.31
N GLU A 20 15.90 213.04 60.16
CA GLU A 20 16.56 211.74 60.33
C GLU A 20 15.76 210.83 61.28
N GLN A 21 15.33 211.36 62.43
CA GLN A 21 14.47 210.64 63.39
C GLN A 21 13.15 210.15 62.76
N ILE A 22 12.55 210.95 61.88
CA ILE A 22 11.31 210.58 61.17
C ILE A 22 11.54 209.40 60.21
N LYS A 23 12.71 209.30 59.56
CA LYS A 23 13.04 208.16 58.68
C LYS A 23 13.23 206.88 59.49
N GLU A 24 14.00 206.94 60.58
CA GLU A 24 14.32 205.74 61.38
C GLU A 24 13.08 205.17 62.09
N ALA A 25 12.20 206.03 62.60
CA ALA A 25 10.89 205.63 63.11
C ALA A 25 10.01 204.99 62.02
N TRP A 26 10.00 205.56 60.81
CA TRP A 26 9.23 205.03 59.68
C TRP A 26 9.75 203.69 59.18
N GLU A 27 11.07 203.48 59.10
CA GLU A 27 11.65 202.19 58.68
C GLU A 27 11.40 201.08 59.71
N ASN A 28 11.39 201.38 61.01
CA ASN A 28 11.04 200.40 62.03
C ASN A 28 9.55 200.01 61.96
N GLN A 29 8.62 200.97 61.85
CA GLN A 29 7.20 200.64 61.63
C GLN A 29 6.98 199.83 60.33
N LEU A 30 7.77 200.09 59.29
CA LEU A 30 7.69 199.38 58.01
C LEU A 30 8.33 197.98 58.06
N LYS A 31 9.14 197.66 59.08
CA LYS A 31 9.56 196.28 59.42
C LYS A 31 8.52 195.58 60.27
N GLU A 32 8.06 196.20 61.35
CA GLU A 32 7.04 195.63 62.26
C GLU A 32 5.79 195.20 61.47
N ALA A 33 5.28 196.09 60.61
CA ALA A 33 4.13 195.78 59.75
C ALA A 33 4.39 194.66 58.72
N ARG A 34 5.65 194.39 58.33
CA ARG A 34 6.00 193.24 57.47
C ARG A 34 6.05 191.93 58.24
N GLU A 35 6.63 191.95 59.43
CA GLU A 35 6.72 190.76 60.29
C GLU A 35 5.32 190.33 60.78
N GLU A 36 4.44 191.29 61.09
CA GLU A 36 3.03 191.05 61.37
C GLU A 36 2.29 190.46 60.15
N ILE A 37 2.49 191.00 58.94
CA ILE A 37 1.89 190.45 57.71
C ILE A 37 2.42 189.04 57.40
N GLU A 38 3.72 188.76 57.59
CA GLU A 38 4.27 187.42 57.41
C GLU A 38 3.77 186.42 58.45
N ALA A 39 3.57 186.84 59.71
CA ALA A 39 2.97 185.99 60.75
C ALA A 39 1.52 185.63 60.40
N ASN A 40 0.69 186.65 60.11
CA ASN A 40 -0.71 186.48 59.72
C ASN A 40 -0.85 185.60 58.46
N LEU A 41 0.01 185.78 57.45
CA LEU A 41 0.03 184.92 56.26
C LEU A 41 0.37 183.45 56.60
N ARG A 42 1.31 183.20 57.51
CA ARG A 42 1.66 181.83 57.93
C ARG A 42 0.51 181.17 58.69
N GLU A 43 -0.16 181.90 59.58
CA GLU A 43 -1.34 181.40 60.30
C GLU A 43 -2.51 181.13 59.34
N GLU A 44 -2.77 182.03 58.37
CA GLU A 44 -3.74 181.78 57.30
C GLU A 44 -3.39 180.54 56.46
N PHE A 45 -2.12 180.37 56.05
CA PHE A 45 -1.71 179.20 55.27
C PHE A 45 -1.82 177.89 56.06
N VAL A 46 -1.52 177.88 57.36
CA VAL A 46 -1.74 176.71 58.22
C VAL A 46 -3.24 176.41 58.35
N ALA A 47 -4.06 177.41 58.67
CA ALA A 47 -5.51 177.23 58.83
C ALA A 47 -6.19 176.75 57.53
N ARG A 48 -5.79 177.30 56.37
CA ARG A 48 -6.25 176.83 55.05
C ARG A 48 -5.79 175.40 54.77
N TYR A 49 -4.55 175.05 55.07
CA TYR A 49 -4.04 173.69 54.88
C TYR A 49 -4.76 172.67 55.77
N GLU A 50 -5.06 173.01 57.03
CA GLU A 50 -5.83 172.13 57.92
C GLU A 50 -7.29 171.98 57.48
N HIS A 51 -7.92 173.07 57.03
CA HIS A 51 -9.26 173.03 56.42
C HIS A 51 -9.32 172.16 55.16
N ASP A 52 -8.39 172.33 54.24
CA ASP A 52 -8.38 171.62 52.96
C ASP A 52 -8.00 170.14 53.16
N LYS A 53 -7.11 169.84 54.11
CA LYS A 53 -6.82 168.48 54.57
C LYS A 53 -8.06 167.82 55.20
N GLY A 54 -8.80 168.54 56.04
CA GLY A 54 -10.06 168.07 56.61
C GLY A 54 -11.10 167.78 55.53
N SER A 55 -11.25 168.70 54.58
CA SER A 55 -12.14 168.57 53.42
C SER A 55 -11.80 167.36 52.54
N LEU A 56 -10.51 167.08 52.33
CA LEU A 56 -10.05 165.88 51.60
C LEU A 56 -10.30 164.58 52.38
N ILE A 57 -10.11 164.57 53.70
CA ILE A 57 -10.41 163.40 54.53
C ILE A 57 -11.92 163.12 54.50
N GLU A 58 -12.77 164.13 54.72
CA GLU A 58 -14.23 163.96 54.67
C GLU A 58 -14.71 163.53 53.27
N ALA A 59 -14.14 164.07 52.20
CA ALA A 59 -14.46 163.63 50.83
C ALA A 59 -14.08 162.16 50.58
N VAL A 60 -12.95 161.70 51.12
CA VAL A 60 -12.52 160.29 51.02
C VAL A 60 -13.39 159.38 51.91
N GLU A 61 -13.72 159.79 53.13
CA GLU A 61 -14.60 159.04 54.04
C GLU A 61 -16.01 158.89 53.46
N ARG A 62 -16.56 159.96 52.87
CA ARG A 62 -17.84 159.91 52.12
C ARG A 62 -17.73 158.98 50.91
N MET A 63 -16.73 159.15 50.05
CA MET A 63 -16.54 158.30 48.86
C MET A 63 -16.41 156.80 49.21
N VAL A 64 -15.70 156.47 50.29
CA VAL A 64 -15.56 155.09 50.77
C VAL A 64 -16.87 154.58 51.39
N THR A 65 -17.56 155.39 52.19
CA THR A 65 -18.86 155.01 52.78
C THR A 65 -19.93 154.80 51.72
N ASP A 66 -20.14 155.78 50.84
CA ASP A 66 -21.13 155.73 49.76
C ASP A 66 -20.87 154.55 48.81
N GLY A 67 -19.59 154.28 48.50
CA GLY A 67 -19.17 153.13 47.69
C GLY A 67 -19.44 151.79 48.35
N LEU A 68 -19.11 151.65 49.65
CA LEU A 68 -19.37 150.43 50.41
C LEU A 68 -20.88 150.21 50.63
N GLU A 69 -21.67 151.27 50.86
CA GLU A 69 -23.12 151.14 50.97
C GLU A 69 -23.76 150.72 49.64
N ALA A 70 -23.27 151.25 48.50
CA ALA A 70 -23.69 150.81 47.17
C ALA A 70 -23.35 149.33 46.91
N GLU A 71 -22.09 148.90 47.13
CA GLU A 71 -21.68 147.50 46.96
C GLU A 71 -22.49 146.57 47.88
N VAL A 72 -22.70 146.94 49.15
CA VAL A 72 -23.50 146.14 50.10
C VAL A 72 -24.97 146.07 49.66
N ALA A 73 -25.54 147.14 49.11
CA ALA A 73 -26.89 147.14 48.56
C ALA A 73 -27.02 146.22 47.34
N GLU A 74 -26.03 146.21 46.44
CA GLU A 74 -25.97 145.29 45.30
C GLU A 74 -25.80 143.83 45.76
N PHE A 75 -24.86 143.53 46.66
CA PHE A 75 -24.68 142.19 47.23
C PHE A 75 -25.95 141.67 47.93
N VAL A 76 -26.73 142.54 48.57
CA VAL A 76 -28.02 142.17 49.19
C VAL A 76 -29.09 141.87 48.13
N GLN A 77 -29.06 142.52 46.96
CA GLN A 77 -29.96 142.22 45.83
C GLN A 77 -29.55 140.93 45.12
N ASP A 78 -28.28 140.77 44.77
CA ASP A 78 -27.72 139.57 44.14
C ASP A 78 -27.95 138.32 44.99
N ARG A 79 -27.73 138.41 46.30
CA ARG A 79 -28.03 137.31 47.23
C ARG A 79 -29.51 136.92 47.22
N LYS A 80 -30.44 137.88 47.10
CA LYS A 80 -31.88 137.58 46.94
C LYS A 80 -32.15 136.89 45.61
N ALA A 81 -31.66 137.44 44.51
CA ALA A 81 -31.81 136.87 43.17
C ALA A 81 -31.26 135.43 43.08
N LEU A 82 -30.09 135.17 43.66
CA LEU A 82 -29.50 133.83 43.77
C LEU A 82 -30.35 132.87 44.61
N THR A 83 -30.97 133.33 45.71
CA THR A 83 -31.91 132.48 46.46
C THR A 83 -33.18 132.17 45.66
N GLU A 84 -33.73 133.12 44.92
CA GLU A 84 -34.89 132.88 44.04
C GLU A 84 -34.56 131.90 42.90
N GLN A 85 -33.41 132.07 42.24
CA GLN A 85 -32.94 131.16 41.19
C GLN A 85 -32.77 129.73 41.74
N ARG A 86 -32.19 129.58 42.94
CA ARG A 86 -32.07 128.27 43.61
C ARG A 86 -33.43 127.65 43.93
N VAL A 87 -34.42 128.43 44.33
CA VAL A 87 -35.79 127.95 44.59
C VAL A 87 -36.49 127.54 43.28
N LYS A 88 -36.37 128.35 42.22
CA LYS A 88 -36.90 128.04 40.87
C LYS A 88 -36.31 126.73 40.34
N LEU A 89 -34.98 126.60 40.32
CA LEU A 89 -34.28 125.39 39.91
C LEU A 89 -34.63 124.15 40.78
N ALA A 90 -34.80 124.32 42.09
CA ALA A 90 -35.21 123.22 42.97
C ALA A 90 -36.64 122.73 42.68
N ASN A 91 -37.55 123.64 42.31
CA ASN A 91 -38.91 123.30 41.89
C ASN A 91 -38.92 122.63 40.51
N GLU A 92 -38.20 123.17 39.54
CA GLU A 92 -38.03 122.57 38.19
C GLU A 92 -37.47 121.15 38.28
N ILE A 93 -36.43 120.92 39.09
CA ILE A 93 -35.86 119.58 39.34
C ILE A 93 -36.89 118.66 40.03
N ARG A 94 -37.73 119.19 40.93
CA ARG A 94 -38.80 118.42 41.60
C ARG A 94 -39.89 118.01 40.59
N GLU A 95 -40.33 118.92 39.74
CA GLU A 95 -41.34 118.68 38.70
C GLU A 95 -40.83 117.71 37.64
N ALA A 96 -39.63 117.92 37.11
CA ALA A 96 -38.98 116.99 36.19
C ALA A 96 -38.86 115.57 36.78
N ARG A 97 -38.50 115.44 38.07
CA ARG A 97 -38.49 114.15 38.77
C ARG A 97 -39.87 113.52 38.93
N ILE A 98 -40.92 114.32 39.16
CA ILE A 98 -42.30 113.84 39.25
C ILE A 98 -42.77 113.35 37.88
N ASP A 99 -42.51 114.10 36.80
CA ASP A 99 -42.93 113.74 35.46
C ASP A 99 -42.13 112.58 34.87
N SER A 100 -40.84 112.45 35.18
CA SER A 100 -40.08 111.23 34.89
C SER A 100 -40.69 110.01 35.60
N LYS A 101 -41.13 110.15 36.86
CA LYS A 101 -41.83 109.05 37.56
C LYS A 101 -43.20 108.72 36.95
N LYS A 102 -43.98 109.72 36.51
CA LYS A 102 -45.25 109.49 35.78
C LYS A 102 -44.99 108.70 34.49
N LYS A 103 -44.07 109.17 33.64
CA LYS A 103 -43.70 108.52 32.37
C LYS A 103 -43.20 107.09 32.57
N LEU A 104 -42.39 106.84 33.61
CA LEU A 104 -41.96 105.48 33.97
C LEU A 104 -43.14 104.60 34.41
N ALA A 105 -44.08 105.11 35.22
CA ALA A 105 -45.26 104.37 35.63
C ALA A 105 -46.24 104.09 34.47
N GLU A 106 -46.33 104.98 33.48
CA GLU A 106 -47.06 104.78 32.23
C GLU A 106 -46.39 103.71 31.36
N GLN A 107 -45.07 103.78 31.18
CA GLN A 107 -44.29 102.76 30.48
C GLN A 107 -44.40 101.38 31.15
N MET A 108 -44.38 101.31 32.48
CA MET A 108 -44.59 100.07 33.22
C MET A 108 -45.97 99.46 32.96
N LYS A 109 -47.04 100.27 32.96
CA LYS A 109 -48.40 99.80 32.63
C LYS A 109 -48.51 99.32 31.17
N VAL A 110 -47.87 100.00 30.23
CA VAL A 110 -47.82 99.57 28.83
C VAL A 110 -47.10 98.22 28.72
N LEU A 111 -45.93 98.07 29.36
CA LEU A 111 -45.17 96.82 29.38
C LEU A 111 -45.93 95.68 30.06
N GLU A 112 -46.58 95.92 31.20
CA GLU A 112 -47.46 94.97 31.88
C GLU A 112 -48.61 94.53 30.97
N SER A 113 -49.29 95.48 30.32
CA SER A 113 -50.39 95.18 29.38
C SER A 113 -49.92 94.38 28.17
N PHE A 114 -48.71 94.66 27.65
CA PHE A 114 -48.10 93.92 26.55
C PHE A 114 -47.74 92.49 26.96
N ILE A 115 -47.11 92.30 28.13
CA ILE A 115 -46.78 90.98 28.68
C ILE A 115 -48.06 90.16 28.92
N LEU A 116 -49.09 90.76 29.54
CA LEU A 116 -50.38 90.09 29.77
C LEU A 116 -51.10 89.73 28.46
N GLN A 117 -51.05 90.60 27.44
CA GLN A 117 -51.59 90.28 26.12
C GLN A 117 -50.80 89.17 25.42
N GLN A 118 -49.48 89.16 25.53
CA GLN A 118 -48.62 88.19 24.87
C GLN A 118 -48.73 86.81 25.53
N LEU A 119 -48.61 86.72 26.85
CA LEU A 119 -48.93 85.50 27.62
C LEU A 119 -50.38 85.04 27.36
N GLY A 120 -51.32 85.98 27.23
CA GLY A 120 -52.72 85.70 26.89
C GLY A 120 -52.97 85.18 25.46
N LYS A 121 -51.99 85.29 24.55
CA LYS A 121 -51.98 84.59 23.25
C LYS A 121 -51.31 83.22 23.39
N GLU A 122 -50.10 83.18 23.95
CA GLU A 122 -49.29 81.97 24.12
C GLU A 122 -50.05 80.88 24.91
N ILE A 123 -50.81 81.27 25.93
CA ILE A 123 -51.69 80.34 26.68
C ILE A 123 -52.82 79.78 25.79
N LYS A 124 -53.40 80.59 24.90
CA LYS A 124 -54.47 80.14 23.98
C LYS A 124 -53.94 79.23 22.87
N GLU A 125 -52.77 79.56 22.34
CA GLU A 125 -52.03 78.75 21.37
C GLU A 125 -51.68 77.39 22.01
N PHE A 126 -51.09 77.39 23.21
CA PHE A 126 -50.81 76.18 23.98
C PHE A 126 -52.07 75.37 24.36
N GLU A 127 -53.22 76.02 24.61
CA GLU A 127 -54.50 75.33 24.77
C GLU A 127 -55.05 74.72 23.48
N GLY A 128 -54.70 75.29 22.32
CA GLY A 128 -54.92 74.72 20.99
C GLY A 128 -54.07 73.48 20.79
N ASP A 129 -52.74 73.62 20.86
CA ASP A 129 -51.77 72.52 20.75
C ASP A 129 -52.11 71.36 21.68
N ARG A 130 -52.52 71.67 22.93
CA ARG A 130 -52.89 70.64 23.91
C ARG A 130 -54.21 69.93 23.59
N LYS A 131 -55.09 70.47 22.74
CA LYS A 131 -56.23 69.75 22.16
C LYS A 131 -55.76 68.86 21.02
N ASP A 132 -54.99 69.41 20.07
CA ASP A 132 -54.53 68.69 18.88
C ASP A 132 -53.66 67.48 19.25
N VAL A 133 -52.75 67.63 20.23
CA VAL A 133 -51.96 66.53 20.80
C VAL A 133 -52.84 65.46 21.48
N ARG A 134 -53.98 65.84 22.10
CA ARG A 134 -54.94 64.86 22.63
C ARG A 134 -55.67 64.12 21.51
N GLU A 135 -55.95 64.78 20.39
CA GLU A 135 -56.66 64.17 19.26
C GLU A 135 -55.73 63.24 18.47
N ALA A 136 -54.51 63.68 18.18
CA ALA A 136 -53.43 62.84 17.66
C ALA A 136 -53.17 61.61 18.55
N LYS A 137 -53.21 61.76 19.88
CA LYS A 137 -53.10 60.63 20.81
C LYS A 137 -54.30 59.68 20.75
N LYS A 138 -55.53 60.17 20.51
CA LYS A 138 -56.72 59.33 20.29
C LYS A 138 -56.63 58.57 18.96
N THR A 139 -56.26 59.24 17.86
CA THR A 139 -56.17 58.61 16.52
C THR A 139 -55.06 57.56 16.48
N LEU A 140 -53.87 57.86 17.02
CA LEU A 140 -52.78 56.91 17.16
C LEU A 140 -53.19 55.70 18.02
N ALA A 141 -53.89 55.91 19.14
CA ALA A 141 -54.39 54.82 19.99
C ALA A 141 -55.46 53.95 19.29
N LYS A 142 -56.24 54.52 18.36
CA LYS A 142 -57.17 53.78 17.50
C LYS A 142 -56.40 52.95 16.46
N GLN A 143 -55.52 53.58 15.68
CA GLN A 143 -54.69 52.92 14.66
C GLN A 143 -53.85 51.78 15.25
N LEU A 144 -53.28 51.96 16.44
CA LEU A 144 -52.45 50.94 17.11
C LEU A 144 -53.30 49.75 17.60
N ARG A 145 -54.57 49.96 17.96
CA ARG A 145 -55.52 48.86 18.23
C ARG A 145 -55.90 48.12 16.94
N GLU A 146 -56.23 48.86 15.89
CA GLU A 146 -56.62 48.29 14.59
C GLU A 146 -55.47 47.48 13.97
N SER A 147 -54.25 48.01 14.00
CA SER A 147 -53.02 47.33 13.59
C SER A 147 -52.76 46.05 14.42
N ARG A 148 -52.92 46.09 15.75
CA ARG A 148 -52.79 44.89 16.60
C ARG A 148 -53.83 43.81 16.28
N VAL A 149 -55.07 44.20 15.97
CA VAL A 149 -56.12 43.25 15.58
C VAL A 149 -55.82 42.64 14.20
N ALA A 150 -55.48 43.48 13.21
CA ALA A 150 -55.13 43.03 11.86
C ALA A 150 -53.90 42.11 11.84
N TYR A 151 -52.85 42.45 12.59
CA TYR A 151 -51.67 41.59 12.74
C TYR A 151 -52.02 40.26 13.41
N LYS A 152 -52.90 40.26 14.44
CA LYS A 152 -53.35 39.03 15.09
C LYS A 152 -54.17 38.13 14.16
N THR A 153 -55.05 38.68 13.34
CA THR A 153 -55.84 37.89 12.37
C THR A 153 -54.99 37.41 11.21
N GLU A 154 -54.06 38.23 10.70
CA GLU A 154 -53.09 37.81 9.67
C GLU A 154 -52.17 36.69 10.18
N LEU A 155 -51.67 36.79 11.42
CA LEU A 155 -50.88 35.75 12.05
C LEU A 155 -51.69 34.45 12.24
N ALA A 156 -52.94 34.54 12.72
CA ALA A 156 -53.83 33.38 12.86
C ALA A 156 -54.09 32.69 11.50
N ASN A 157 -54.31 33.47 10.43
CA ASN A 157 -54.47 32.95 9.08
C ASN A 157 -53.19 32.26 8.57
N LYS A 158 -52.01 32.85 8.81
CA LYS A 158 -50.72 32.24 8.44
C LYS A 158 -50.45 30.95 9.22
N VAL A 159 -50.77 30.91 10.52
CA VAL A 159 -50.67 29.70 11.35
C VAL A 159 -51.60 28.62 10.82
N GLY A 160 -52.89 28.92 10.58
CA GLY A 160 -53.84 27.95 10.03
C GLY A 160 -53.47 27.43 8.63
N LEU A 161 -52.85 28.27 7.78
CA LEU A 161 -52.31 27.85 6.49
C LEU A 161 -51.08 26.93 6.65
N LEU A 162 -50.19 27.22 7.60
CA LEU A 162 -49.02 26.37 7.89
C LEU A 162 -49.44 25.04 8.53
N GLU A 163 -50.36 25.05 9.48
CA GLU A 163 -50.97 23.85 10.07
C GLU A 163 -51.66 23.02 8.99
N GLY A 164 -52.47 23.63 8.13
CA GLY A 164 -53.12 22.98 7.00
C GLY A 164 -52.13 22.38 5.99
N PHE A 165 -51.04 23.10 5.68
CA PHE A 165 -49.98 22.59 4.80
C PHE A 165 -49.25 21.39 5.44
N VAL A 166 -48.79 21.53 6.68
CA VAL A 166 -48.05 20.47 7.41
C VAL A 166 -48.93 19.24 7.63
N LEU A 167 -50.20 19.40 8.03
CA LEU A 167 -51.12 18.27 8.21
C LEU A 167 -51.43 17.56 6.88
N ASN A 168 -51.61 18.29 5.78
CA ASN A 168 -51.83 17.66 4.47
C ASN A 168 -50.58 16.97 3.94
N GLN A 169 -49.39 17.57 4.11
CA GLN A 169 -48.12 16.98 3.71
C GLN A 169 -47.81 15.72 4.53
N LEU A 170 -47.90 15.78 5.86
CA LEU A 170 -47.70 14.60 6.73
C LEU A 170 -48.74 13.51 6.46
N LYS A 171 -50.01 13.86 6.18
CA LYS A 171 -51.05 12.89 5.81
C LYS A 171 -50.74 12.22 4.46
N LYS A 172 -50.19 12.97 3.50
CA LYS A 172 -49.74 12.44 2.21
C LYS A 172 -48.53 11.51 2.39
N GLU A 173 -47.47 11.97 3.06
CA GLU A 173 -46.25 11.20 3.35
C GLU A 173 -46.55 9.93 4.14
N LEU A 174 -47.46 9.98 5.13
CA LEU A 174 -47.90 8.80 5.88
C LEU A 174 -48.67 7.81 4.98
N GLY A 175 -49.49 8.31 4.05
CA GLY A 175 -50.17 7.49 3.04
C GLY A 175 -49.19 6.81 2.09
N GLU A 176 -48.22 7.57 1.57
CA GLU A 176 -47.16 7.10 0.67
C GLU A 176 -46.25 6.07 1.38
N PHE A 177 -45.83 6.35 2.62
CA PHE A 177 -45.11 5.40 3.46
C PHE A 177 -45.91 4.10 3.74
N HIS A 178 -47.23 4.18 3.86
CA HIS A 178 -48.09 3.00 4.00
C HIS A 178 -48.23 2.20 2.70
N SER A 179 -48.20 2.81 1.51
CA SER A 179 -48.10 2.07 0.24
C SER A 179 -46.71 1.47 0.04
N ASP A 180 -45.64 2.21 0.32
CA ASP A 180 -44.26 1.76 0.13
C ASP A 180 -43.92 0.60 1.06
N LYS A 181 -44.38 0.66 2.32
CA LYS A 181 -44.27 -0.45 3.26
C LYS A 181 -45.00 -1.72 2.79
N LYS A 182 -46.14 -1.59 2.11
CA LYS A 182 -46.84 -2.74 1.48
C LYS A 182 -46.04 -3.26 0.28
N ALA A 183 -45.62 -2.39 -0.63
CA ALA A 183 -44.83 -2.75 -1.81
C ALA A 183 -43.52 -3.46 -1.44
N LEU A 184 -42.81 -3.00 -0.39
CA LEU A 184 -41.61 -3.67 0.14
C LEU A 184 -41.90 -5.06 0.72
N VAL A 185 -43.04 -5.24 1.41
CA VAL A 185 -43.47 -6.56 1.91
C VAL A 185 -43.83 -7.49 0.75
N GLU A 186 -44.57 -7.01 -0.25
CA GLU A 186 -44.93 -7.77 -1.45
C GLU A 186 -43.69 -8.14 -2.27
N GLN A 187 -42.75 -7.21 -2.46
CA GLN A 187 -41.46 -7.48 -3.11
C GLN A 187 -40.64 -8.49 -2.31
N ARG A 188 -40.60 -8.41 -0.97
CA ARG A 188 -39.92 -9.38 -0.12
C ARG A 188 -40.55 -10.77 -0.24
N VAL A 189 -41.88 -10.88 -0.24
CA VAL A 189 -42.60 -12.15 -0.46
C VAL A 189 -42.33 -12.70 -1.86
N LYS A 190 -42.33 -11.85 -2.89
CA LYS A 190 -42.00 -12.21 -4.28
C LYS A 190 -40.56 -12.72 -4.40
N MET A 191 -39.58 -12.04 -3.79
CA MET A 191 -38.18 -12.48 -3.76
C MET A 191 -37.99 -13.78 -2.96
N ILE A 192 -38.71 -13.97 -1.85
CA ILE A 192 -38.68 -15.25 -1.10
C ILE A 192 -39.26 -16.38 -1.97
N LYS A 193 -40.35 -16.14 -2.71
CA LYS A 193 -40.95 -17.13 -3.61
C LYS A 193 -40.01 -17.46 -4.79
N GLN A 194 -39.41 -16.46 -5.42
CA GLN A 194 -38.42 -16.63 -6.50
C GLN A 194 -37.13 -17.31 -6.01
N GLY A 195 -36.66 -16.95 -4.82
CA GLY A 195 -35.50 -17.57 -4.17
C GLY A 195 -35.75 -19.05 -3.84
N LYS A 196 -36.91 -19.38 -3.26
CA LYS A 196 -37.30 -20.79 -3.04
C LYS A 196 -37.37 -21.57 -4.35
N ALA A 197 -37.95 -21.01 -5.40
CA ALA A 197 -38.00 -21.66 -6.71
C ALA A 197 -36.58 -21.93 -7.28
N LYS A 198 -35.67 -20.94 -7.24
CA LYS A 198 -34.27 -21.11 -7.67
C LYS A 198 -33.50 -22.11 -6.79
N ILE A 199 -33.77 -22.17 -5.49
CA ILE A 199 -33.18 -23.18 -4.58
C ILE A 199 -33.69 -24.58 -4.94
N GLU A 200 -34.95 -24.74 -5.31
CA GLU A 200 -35.51 -26.02 -5.72
C GLU A 200 -34.99 -26.47 -7.11
N GLU A 201 -34.86 -25.52 -8.05
CA GLU A 201 -34.26 -25.71 -9.37
C GLU A 201 -32.78 -26.11 -9.27
N THR A 202 -31.96 -25.34 -8.55
CA THR A 202 -30.55 -25.67 -8.30
C THR A 202 -30.38 -26.96 -7.49
N ARG A 203 -31.31 -27.32 -6.60
CA ARG A 203 -31.33 -28.64 -5.93
C ARG A 203 -31.61 -29.78 -6.91
N LYS A 204 -32.54 -29.59 -7.86
CA LYS A 204 -32.83 -30.59 -8.92
C LYS A 204 -31.64 -30.74 -9.86
N GLU A 205 -30.99 -29.64 -10.26
CA GLU A 205 -29.75 -29.68 -11.02
C GLU A 205 -28.61 -30.36 -10.24
N PHE A 206 -28.42 -30.02 -8.97
CA PHE A 206 -27.40 -30.65 -8.13
C PHE A 206 -27.63 -32.15 -8.05
N ILE A 207 -28.85 -32.60 -7.71
CA ILE A 207 -29.19 -34.04 -7.67
C ILE A 207 -28.91 -34.70 -9.03
N LYS A 208 -29.26 -34.06 -10.16
CA LYS A 208 -28.99 -34.61 -11.50
C LYS A 208 -27.49 -34.69 -11.83
N ARG A 209 -26.70 -33.67 -11.45
CA ARG A 209 -25.24 -33.63 -11.65
C ARG A 209 -24.53 -34.65 -10.74
N SER A 210 -24.92 -34.73 -9.46
CA SER A 210 -24.40 -35.69 -8.50
C SER A 210 -24.76 -37.14 -8.85
N ALA A 211 -26.01 -37.39 -9.28
CA ALA A 211 -26.42 -38.71 -9.74
C ALA A 211 -25.59 -39.15 -10.94
N LYS A 212 -25.41 -38.28 -11.95
CA LYS A 212 -24.57 -38.59 -13.11
C LYS A 212 -23.07 -38.74 -12.75
N LEU A 213 -22.56 -37.98 -11.79
CA LEU A 213 -21.18 -38.16 -11.32
C LEU A 213 -21.01 -39.53 -10.63
N VAL A 214 -21.94 -39.91 -9.75
CA VAL A 214 -21.96 -41.22 -9.09
C VAL A 214 -22.10 -42.34 -10.12
N GLU A 215 -23.03 -42.21 -11.06
CA GLU A 215 -23.25 -43.13 -12.20
C GLU A 215 -21.96 -43.35 -13.00
N ASN A 216 -21.31 -42.27 -13.45
CA ASN A 216 -20.01 -42.33 -14.13
C ASN A 216 -18.95 -43.04 -13.27
N THR A 217 -18.76 -42.64 -12.00
CA THR A 217 -17.74 -43.26 -11.14
C THR A 217 -18.03 -44.73 -10.83
N LEU A 218 -19.30 -45.11 -10.73
CA LEU A 218 -19.71 -46.50 -10.54
C LEU A 218 -19.49 -47.31 -11.83
N GLU A 219 -19.75 -46.73 -13.00
CA GLU A 219 -19.44 -47.36 -14.29
C GLU A 219 -17.93 -47.55 -14.47
N ASP A 220 -17.10 -46.53 -14.17
CA ASP A 220 -15.64 -46.61 -14.23
C ASP A 220 -15.08 -47.68 -13.27
N VAL A 221 -15.58 -47.72 -12.03
CA VAL A 221 -15.22 -48.78 -11.06
C VAL A 221 -15.68 -50.15 -11.56
N LEU A 222 -16.94 -50.32 -11.97
CA LEU A 222 -17.45 -51.60 -12.47
C LEU A 222 -16.70 -52.08 -13.73
N ARG A 223 -16.29 -51.17 -14.62
CA ARG A 223 -15.43 -51.46 -15.78
C ARG A 223 -14.03 -51.91 -15.36
N ARG A 224 -13.44 -51.25 -14.35
CA ARG A 224 -12.13 -51.62 -13.80
C ARG A 224 -12.18 -52.99 -13.13
N GLU A 225 -13.13 -53.21 -12.22
CA GLU A 225 -13.29 -54.50 -11.53
C GLU A 225 -13.67 -55.62 -12.51
N MET A 226 -14.48 -55.37 -13.54
CA MET A 226 -14.74 -56.35 -14.61
C MET A 226 -13.51 -56.68 -15.44
N SER A 227 -12.65 -55.69 -15.72
CA SER A 227 -11.38 -55.91 -16.43
C SER A 227 -10.41 -56.71 -15.55
N GLN A 228 -10.29 -56.36 -14.28
CA GLN A 228 -9.48 -57.09 -13.30
C GLN A 228 -9.98 -58.54 -13.15
N PHE A 229 -11.29 -58.77 -12.96
CA PHE A 229 -11.85 -60.13 -12.90
C PHE A 229 -11.62 -60.92 -14.20
N LYS A 230 -11.69 -60.27 -15.37
CA LYS A 230 -11.37 -60.92 -16.65
C LYS A 230 -9.90 -61.33 -16.70
N ASP A 231 -9.00 -60.45 -16.28
CA ASP A 231 -7.56 -60.68 -16.33
C ASP A 231 -7.11 -61.69 -15.25
N ASP A 232 -7.76 -61.72 -14.08
CA ASP A 232 -7.64 -62.78 -13.06
C ASP A 232 -8.13 -64.13 -13.59
N ILE A 233 -9.27 -64.17 -14.30
CA ILE A 233 -9.78 -65.38 -14.96
C ILE A 233 -8.81 -65.85 -16.06
N GLU A 234 -8.23 -64.93 -16.85
CA GLU A 234 -7.21 -65.29 -17.84
C GLU A 234 -5.90 -65.76 -17.20
N ALA A 235 -5.42 -65.12 -16.15
CA ALA A 235 -4.24 -65.53 -15.40
C ALA A 235 -4.46 -66.91 -14.75
N SER A 236 -5.64 -67.16 -14.19
CA SER A 236 -6.05 -68.47 -13.65
C SER A 236 -6.10 -69.54 -14.74
N ARG A 237 -6.70 -69.25 -15.90
CA ARG A 237 -6.70 -70.15 -17.08
C ARG A 237 -5.29 -70.44 -17.60
N ARG A 238 -4.42 -69.42 -17.70
CA ARG A 238 -3.02 -69.57 -18.12
C ARG A 238 -2.22 -70.42 -17.11
N LYS A 239 -2.43 -70.21 -15.80
CA LYS A 239 -1.85 -71.05 -14.74
C LYS A 239 -2.34 -72.50 -14.82
N HIS A 240 -3.64 -72.73 -14.99
CA HIS A 240 -4.20 -74.07 -15.09
C HIS A 240 -3.76 -74.80 -16.36
N PHE A 241 -3.72 -74.12 -17.52
CA PHE A 241 -3.17 -74.67 -18.76
C PHE A 241 -1.67 -74.97 -18.63
N GLY A 242 -0.89 -74.07 -18.03
CA GLY A 242 0.54 -74.31 -17.75
C GLY A 242 0.75 -75.52 -16.84
N MET A 243 -0.09 -75.68 -15.82
CA MET A 243 -0.10 -76.86 -14.95
C MET A 243 -0.42 -78.14 -15.72
N GLN A 244 -1.50 -78.17 -16.52
CA GLN A 244 -1.86 -79.32 -17.36
C GLN A 244 -0.76 -79.69 -18.35
N MET A 245 -0.14 -78.70 -19.01
CA MET A 245 0.96 -78.92 -19.96
C MET A 245 2.22 -79.43 -19.25
N PHE A 246 2.51 -78.93 -18.05
CA PHE A 246 3.62 -79.42 -17.22
C PHE A 246 3.36 -80.82 -16.67
N GLU A 247 2.13 -81.14 -16.24
CA GLU A 247 1.72 -82.48 -15.82
C GLU A 247 1.84 -83.48 -16.97
N ALA A 248 1.28 -83.17 -18.14
CA ALA A 248 1.37 -83.99 -19.34
C ALA A 248 2.83 -84.21 -19.76
N PHE A 249 3.62 -83.14 -19.86
CA PHE A 249 5.06 -83.23 -20.14
C PHE A 249 5.80 -84.07 -19.08
N ALA A 250 5.50 -83.89 -17.78
CA ALA A 250 6.12 -84.65 -16.72
C ALA A 250 5.71 -86.14 -16.75
N THR A 251 4.50 -86.48 -17.18
CA THR A 251 4.11 -87.89 -17.39
C THR A 251 4.83 -88.53 -18.57
N GLU A 252 4.89 -87.85 -19.72
CA GLU A 252 5.59 -88.35 -20.92
C GLU A 252 7.11 -88.41 -20.71
N TYR A 253 7.69 -87.38 -20.09
CA TYR A 253 9.11 -87.35 -19.72
C TYR A 253 9.47 -88.52 -18.79
N LYS A 254 8.66 -88.77 -17.75
CA LYS A 254 8.87 -89.93 -16.85
C LYS A 254 8.73 -91.25 -17.62
N ALA A 255 7.70 -91.41 -18.44
CA ALA A 255 7.48 -92.62 -19.23
C ALA A 255 8.67 -92.90 -20.18
N SER A 256 9.11 -91.87 -20.91
CA SER A 256 10.27 -91.94 -21.80
C SER A 256 11.57 -92.27 -21.05
N PHE A 257 11.95 -91.48 -20.04
CA PHE A 257 13.22 -91.66 -19.34
C PHE A 257 13.32 -92.99 -18.59
N PHE A 258 12.21 -93.57 -18.11
CA PHE A 258 12.21 -94.92 -17.54
C PHE A 258 12.33 -96.02 -18.61
N ASN A 259 11.73 -95.85 -19.80
CA ASN A 259 11.88 -96.76 -20.92
C ASN A 259 13.29 -96.72 -21.51
N GLU A 260 13.84 -95.53 -21.80
CA GLU A 260 15.23 -95.37 -22.26
C GLU A 260 16.22 -95.98 -21.25
N ASN A 261 16.06 -95.74 -19.95
CA ASN A 261 16.91 -96.36 -18.92
C ASN A 261 16.78 -97.89 -18.84
N ARG A 262 15.68 -98.47 -19.35
CA ARG A 262 15.51 -99.93 -19.45
C ARG A 262 16.16 -100.46 -20.72
N GLU A 263 15.98 -99.78 -21.85
CA GLU A 263 16.56 -100.16 -23.14
C GLU A 263 18.08 -100.02 -23.15
N VAL A 264 18.63 -98.89 -22.70
CA VAL A 264 20.07 -98.66 -22.53
C VAL A 264 20.70 -99.73 -21.62
N ARG A 265 20.06 -100.08 -20.49
CA ARG A 265 20.54 -101.19 -19.64
C ARG A 265 20.44 -102.56 -20.32
N SER A 266 19.47 -102.77 -21.22
CA SER A 266 19.38 -104.01 -22.01
C SER A 266 20.46 -104.09 -23.09
N LEU A 267 20.77 -102.97 -23.75
CA LEU A 267 21.82 -102.85 -24.77
C LEU A 267 23.20 -103.01 -24.12
N LEU A 268 23.45 -102.37 -22.97
CA LEU A 268 24.70 -102.51 -22.23
C LEU A 268 24.93 -103.97 -21.80
N LYS A 269 23.88 -104.72 -21.41
CA LYS A 269 23.98 -106.17 -21.16
C LYS A 269 24.32 -106.95 -22.44
N LYS A 270 23.63 -106.70 -23.55
CA LYS A 270 23.89 -107.35 -24.85
C LYS A 270 25.33 -107.11 -25.33
N VAL A 271 25.85 -105.89 -25.20
CA VAL A 271 27.25 -105.54 -25.52
C VAL A 271 28.22 -106.34 -24.66
N ASN A 272 28.09 -106.29 -23.32
CA ASN A 272 28.94 -107.05 -22.40
C ASN A 272 28.89 -108.58 -22.64
N GLU A 273 27.75 -109.13 -23.05
CA GLU A 273 27.66 -110.53 -23.47
C GLU A 273 28.37 -110.79 -24.81
N SER A 274 28.25 -109.87 -25.78
CA SER A 274 28.91 -109.99 -27.08
C SER A 274 30.43 -109.91 -26.96
N ASP A 275 30.98 -109.06 -26.09
CA ASP A 275 32.42 -108.99 -25.79
C ASP A 275 32.92 -110.27 -25.12
N LYS A 276 32.16 -110.82 -24.17
CA LYS A 276 32.47 -112.13 -23.56
C LYS A 276 32.50 -113.23 -24.63
N LYS A 277 31.47 -113.30 -25.48
CA LYS A 277 31.38 -114.26 -26.61
C LYS A 277 32.53 -114.08 -27.60
N LEU A 278 32.90 -112.85 -27.96
CA LEU A 278 34.05 -112.55 -28.84
C LEU A 278 35.38 -112.95 -28.19
N SER A 279 35.58 -112.71 -26.90
CA SER A 279 36.80 -113.09 -26.18
C SER A 279 36.99 -114.62 -26.11
N GLN A 280 35.88 -115.37 -25.99
CA GLN A 280 35.87 -116.82 -26.02
C GLN A 280 36.06 -117.36 -27.45
N ALA A 281 35.37 -116.78 -28.43
CA ALA A 281 35.48 -117.15 -29.85
C ALA A 281 36.91 -116.97 -30.38
N LYS A 282 37.58 -115.85 -30.06
CA LYS A 282 38.99 -115.62 -30.43
C LYS A 282 39.92 -116.70 -29.85
N LYS A 283 39.79 -117.00 -28.56
CA LYS A 283 40.57 -118.06 -27.87
C LYS A 283 40.28 -119.49 -28.39
N LEU A 284 39.12 -119.73 -28.98
CA LEU A 284 38.78 -120.99 -29.65
C LEU A 284 39.32 -121.03 -31.08
N PHE A 285 39.23 -119.92 -31.82
CA PHE A 285 39.71 -119.79 -33.20
C PHE A 285 41.23 -119.99 -33.30
N GLU A 286 42.02 -119.36 -32.43
CA GLU A 286 43.48 -119.55 -32.36
C GLU A 286 43.84 -121.03 -32.19
N LYS A 287 43.20 -121.72 -31.23
CA LYS A 287 43.42 -123.16 -30.99
C LYS A 287 43.00 -124.04 -32.16
N ALA A 288 41.87 -123.74 -32.82
CA ALA A 288 41.39 -124.51 -33.96
C ALA A 288 42.31 -124.35 -35.19
N HIS A 289 42.82 -123.13 -35.42
CA HIS A 289 43.71 -122.82 -36.53
C HIS A 289 45.04 -123.59 -36.44
N ASP A 290 45.64 -123.68 -35.26
CA ASP A 290 46.89 -124.42 -35.05
C ASP A 290 46.72 -125.94 -35.23
N ILE A 291 45.57 -126.49 -34.82
CA ILE A 291 45.25 -127.91 -35.02
C ILE A 291 45.06 -128.22 -36.51
N ALA A 292 44.28 -127.41 -37.23
CA ALA A 292 43.97 -127.62 -38.65
C ALA A 292 45.24 -127.61 -39.52
N ASN A 293 46.13 -126.64 -39.31
CA ASN A 293 47.39 -126.51 -40.05
C ASN A 293 48.36 -127.68 -39.84
N ASN A 294 48.30 -128.35 -38.68
CA ASN A 294 49.09 -129.55 -38.40
C ASN A 294 48.45 -130.83 -38.95
N ALA A 295 47.11 -130.91 -38.98
CA ALA A 295 46.39 -132.04 -39.53
C ALA A 295 46.51 -132.12 -41.07
N HIS A 296 46.26 -131.02 -41.78
CA HIS A 296 46.21 -131.02 -43.25
C HIS A 296 47.54 -131.46 -43.89
N LYS A 297 48.68 -131.02 -43.33
CA LYS A 297 50.03 -131.42 -43.77
C LYS A 297 50.30 -132.93 -43.65
N ARG A 298 49.62 -133.64 -42.73
CA ARG A 298 49.76 -135.09 -42.56
C ARG A 298 48.93 -135.88 -43.57
N GLN A 299 47.71 -135.43 -43.87
CA GLN A 299 46.80 -136.12 -44.80
C GLN A 299 47.38 -136.25 -46.21
N VAL A 300 47.87 -135.15 -46.78
CA VAL A 300 48.42 -135.11 -48.16
C VAL A 300 49.61 -136.07 -48.34
N LEU A 301 50.41 -136.29 -47.28
CA LEU A 301 51.53 -137.23 -47.27
C LEU A 301 51.11 -138.71 -47.18
N ALA A 302 49.91 -139.01 -46.68
CA ALA A 302 49.39 -140.37 -46.60
C ALA A 302 48.69 -140.77 -47.91
N GLU A 303 47.87 -139.88 -48.46
CA GLU A 303 47.06 -140.11 -49.67
C GLU A 303 47.93 -140.47 -50.90
N ASN A 304 48.99 -139.67 -51.15
CA ASN A 304 49.97 -139.91 -52.22
C ASN A 304 50.74 -141.24 -52.08
N ARG A 305 50.74 -141.89 -50.91
CA ARG A 305 51.31 -143.23 -50.72
C ARG A 305 50.31 -144.34 -51.05
N ALA A 306 49.03 -144.14 -50.73
CA ALA A 306 47.98 -145.12 -51.00
C ALA A 306 47.72 -145.29 -52.49
N GLU A 307 47.64 -144.20 -53.27
CA GLU A 307 47.48 -144.26 -54.73
C GLU A 307 48.58 -145.10 -55.40
N ARG A 308 49.82 -144.99 -54.90
CA ARG A 308 50.99 -145.71 -55.44
C ARG A 308 50.82 -147.22 -55.40
N THR A 309 50.34 -147.76 -54.28
CA THR A 309 50.26 -149.21 -54.07
C THR A 309 49.11 -149.83 -54.86
N VAL A 310 47.97 -149.13 -54.94
CA VAL A 310 46.81 -149.57 -55.74
C VAL A 310 47.18 -149.69 -57.22
N VAL A 311 47.74 -148.63 -57.81
CA VAL A 311 48.09 -148.62 -59.24
C VAL A 311 49.21 -149.62 -59.57
N MET A 312 50.17 -149.84 -58.66
CA MET A 312 51.22 -150.85 -58.86
C MET A 312 50.64 -152.28 -58.88
N ASN A 313 49.78 -152.62 -57.90
CA ASN A 313 49.20 -153.97 -57.78
C ASN A 313 48.27 -154.32 -58.95
N GLU A 314 47.46 -153.37 -59.41
CA GLU A 314 46.54 -153.54 -60.54
C GLU A 314 47.27 -154.00 -61.81
N LEU A 315 48.37 -153.31 -62.15
CA LEU A 315 49.16 -153.56 -63.37
C LEU A 315 49.90 -154.90 -63.31
N LEU A 316 50.54 -155.20 -62.18
CA LEU A 316 51.35 -156.41 -61.99
C LEU A 316 50.52 -157.72 -61.90
N SER A 317 49.21 -157.62 -61.70
CA SER A 317 48.32 -158.77 -61.48
C SER A 317 48.37 -159.85 -62.59
N LYS A 318 48.41 -159.45 -63.87
CA LYS A 318 48.20 -160.35 -65.03
C LYS A 318 49.43 -161.14 -65.49
N LEU A 319 50.60 -160.96 -64.89
CA LEU A 319 51.85 -161.60 -65.29
C LEU A 319 52.18 -162.83 -64.42
N SER A 320 52.81 -163.85 -65.03
CA SER A 320 53.34 -165.01 -64.31
C SER A 320 54.53 -164.62 -63.43
N GLY A 321 54.87 -165.44 -62.41
CA GLY A 321 55.77 -165.05 -61.31
C GLY A 321 57.07 -164.35 -61.75
N LYS A 322 57.87 -165.00 -62.61
CA LYS A 322 59.14 -164.43 -63.12
C LYS A 322 58.97 -163.16 -63.96
N GLN A 323 57.82 -163.00 -64.62
CA GLN A 323 57.53 -161.80 -65.42
C GLN A 323 57.10 -160.63 -64.53
N ARG A 324 56.39 -160.92 -63.43
CA ARG A 324 55.92 -159.92 -62.46
C ARG A 324 57.08 -159.25 -61.72
N GLU A 325 58.09 -160.02 -61.34
CA GLU A 325 59.26 -159.56 -60.56
C GLU A 325 60.11 -158.55 -61.35
N VAL A 326 60.54 -158.92 -62.57
CA VAL A 326 61.28 -158.04 -63.50
C VAL A 326 60.52 -156.75 -63.82
N MET A 327 59.18 -156.83 -63.93
CA MET A 327 58.34 -155.67 -64.21
C MET A 327 58.14 -154.75 -62.99
N ALA A 328 58.22 -155.27 -61.77
CA ALA A 328 58.10 -154.46 -60.55
C ALA A 328 59.35 -153.59 -60.33
N GLU A 329 60.54 -154.15 -60.52
CA GLU A 329 61.82 -153.43 -60.38
C GLU A 329 61.93 -152.26 -61.38
N LEU A 330 61.45 -152.44 -62.62
CA LEU A 330 61.41 -151.40 -63.65
C LEU A 330 60.44 -150.24 -63.34
N LEU A 331 59.50 -150.40 -62.41
CA LEU A 331 58.47 -149.39 -62.10
C LEU A 331 58.68 -148.65 -60.79
N GLU A 332 59.54 -149.13 -59.89
CA GLU A 332 59.70 -148.55 -58.55
C GLU A 332 60.13 -147.07 -58.58
N GLY A 333 60.88 -146.63 -59.60
CA GLY A 333 61.34 -145.25 -59.76
C GLY A 333 60.31 -144.22 -60.26
N VAL A 334 59.11 -144.64 -60.69
CA VAL A 334 58.18 -143.77 -61.45
C VAL A 334 57.23 -142.98 -60.53
N LYS A 335 56.89 -141.72 -60.86
CA LYS A 335 55.87 -140.93 -60.13
C LYS A 335 54.48 -141.57 -60.24
N THR A 336 53.64 -141.47 -59.21
CA THR A 336 52.31 -142.12 -59.15
C THR A 336 51.47 -141.92 -60.41
N LYS A 337 51.38 -140.67 -60.89
CA LYS A 337 50.62 -140.28 -62.08
C LYS A 337 51.08 -140.93 -63.40
N ASN A 338 52.32 -141.42 -63.48
CA ASN A 338 52.93 -141.95 -64.72
C ASN A 338 53.09 -143.48 -64.74
N LEU A 339 52.81 -144.19 -63.64
CA LEU A 339 52.98 -145.66 -63.52
C LEU A 339 52.33 -146.45 -64.67
N ARG A 340 51.13 -146.04 -65.10
CA ARG A 340 50.36 -146.72 -66.15
C ARG A 340 50.97 -146.59 -67.56
N GLU A 341 51.63 -145.48 -67.87
CA GLU A 341 52.33 -145.30 -69.15
C GLU A 341 53.59 -146.17 -69.20
N SER A 342 54.38 -146.14 -68.13
CA SER A 342 55.64 -146.90 -68.03
C SER A 342 55.40 -148.40 -68.19
N PHE A 343 54.40 -148.97 -67.52
CA PHE A 343 54.08 -150.40 -67.61
C PHE A 343 53.80 -150.87 -69.05
N LYS A 344 52.99 -150.11 -69.81
CA LYS A 344 52.70 -150.43 -71.22
C LYS A 344 53.96 -150.52 -72.08
N LYS A 345 54.98 -149.71 -71.81
CA LYS A 345 56.19 -149.63 -72.62
C LYS A 345 57.11 -150.84 -72.47
N TYR A 346 57.11 -151.49 -71.29
CA TYR A 346 58.01 -152.60 -71.00
C TYR A 346 57.45 -154.00 -71.31
N ILE A 347 56.12 -154.16 -71.42
CA ILE A 347 55.46 -155.46 -71.71
C ILE A 347 56.13 -156.28 -72.84
N PRO A 348 56.44 -155.71 -74.03
CA PRO A 348 56.95 -156.51 -75.16
C PRO A 348 58.29 -157.21 -74.88
N ALA A 349 59.11 -156.67 -73.97
CA ALA A 349 60.42 -157.21 -73.62
C ALA A 349 60.37 -158.37 -72.60
N VAL A 350 59.18 -158.69 -72.06
CA VAL A 350 59.01 -159.65 -70.95
C VAL A 350 58.17 -160.88 -71.35
N THR A 351 57.46 -160.84 -72.49
CA THR A 351 56.67 -161.97 -73.00
C THR A 351 57.39 -162.82 -74.04
N ASN A 352 58.27 -162.23 -74.86
CA ASN A 352 59.07 -162.95 -75.85
C ASN A 352 60.52 -163.07 -75.33
N GLY A 353 61.01 -164.31 -75.18
CA GLY A 353 62.32 -164.54 -74.56
C GLY A 353 63.50 -164.34 -75.52
N SER A 354 64.15 -163.16 -75.48
CA SER A 354 65.62 -162.99 -75.49
C SER A 354 66.08 -161.51 -75.51
N GLY A 355 66.70 -161.03 -74.42
CA GLY A 355 67.58 -159.82 -74.34
C GLY A 355 67.01 -158.41 -74.60
N ASN A 356 67.58 -157.28 -74.12
CA ASN A 356 68.69 -157.07 -73.15
C ASN A 356 68.77 -155.58 -72.64
N THR A 357 69.24 -155.31 -71.40
CA THR A 357 69.85 -154.04 -70.82
C THR A 357 69.10 -152.65 -70.73
N VAL A 358 69.32 -151.65 -69.80
CA VAL A 358 69.82 -151.51 -68.36
C VAL A 358 69.76 -150.04 -67.70
N LEU A 359 69.78 -149.84 -66.33
CA LEU A 359 70.17 -148.65 -65.40
C LEU A 359 69.18 -147.61 -64.67
N SER A 360 69.60 -146.93 -63.52
CA SER A 360 68.84 -145.93 -62.62
C SER A 360 69.64 -145.18 -61.43
N ARG A 361 69.06 -144.17 -60.63
CA ARG A 361 69.40 -143.48 -59.26
C ARG A 361 69.14 -141.89 -59.19
N ARG A 362 69.15 -140.95 -58.16
CA ARG A 362 69.29 -140.60 -56.64
C ARG A 362 68.70 -139.11 -56.36
N SER A 363 68.72 -138.17 -55.33
CA SER A 363 69.09 -137.75 -53.88
C SER A 363 68.55 -136.24 -53.58
N ASN A 364 68.56 -135.32 -52.53
CA ASN A 364 68.88 -134.91 -51.07
C ASN A 364 68.19 -133.46 -50.73
N LYS A 365 68.27 -132.51 -49.71
CA LYS A 365 68.51 -132.13 -48.21
C LYS A 365 68.23 -130.54 -48.01
N GLY A 366 68.05 -129.68 -46.94
CA GLY A 366 67.83 -129.52 -45.41
C GLY A 366 68.74 -128.46 -44.64
N ASN A 367 68.50 -127.56 -43.60
CA ASN A 367 67.43 -126.94 -42.69
C ASN A 367 67.98 -125.92 -41.54
N THR A 368 67.31 -124.83 -40.96
CA THR A 368 67.52 -124.05 -39.60
C THR A 368 66.66 -122.72 -39.25
N LEU A 369 66.76 -122.01 -38.05
CA LEU A 369 65.73 -121.09 -37.33
C LEU A 369 66.14 -119.89 -36.34
N THR A 370 65.23 -118.93 -35.94
CA THR A 370 65.05 -118.14 -34.60
C THR A 370 63.94 -116.96 -34.54
N GLU A 371 63.41 -116.46 -33.36
CA GLU A 371 62.32 -115.36 -33.10
C GLU A 371 62.32 -114.79 -31.60
N GLY A 372 61.66 -113.73 -31.00
CA GLY A 372 60.79 -112.50 -31.28
C GLY A 372 60.23 -111.74 -29.98
N LYS A 373 59.40 -110.63 -30.03
CA LYS A 373 58.89 -109.76 -28.84
C LYS A 373 57.55 -108.90 -29.01
N ARG A 374 56.95 -108.21 -27.97
CA ARG A 374 55.60 -107.44 -27.93
C ARG A 374 55.28 -106.45 -26.69
N VAL A 375 54.09 -105.74 -26.64
CA VAL A 375 53.32 -104.90 -25.55
C VAL A 375 53.68 -103.36 -25.30
N ILE A 376 52.98 -102.32 -24.70
CA ILE A 376 51.77 -101.97 -23.80
C ILE A 376 50.86 -100.74 -24.33
N THR A 377 50.19 -99.68 -23.72
CA THR A 377 49.96 -98.91 -22.39
C THR A 377 48.68 -97.92 -22.40
N GLY A 378 48.27 -97.10 -21.37
CA GLY A 378 47.21 -95.98 -21.43
C GLY A 378 46.55 -95.29 -20.14
N ASN A 379 45.53 -94.38 -20.28
CA ASN A 379 44.53 -93.71 -19.30
C ASN A 379 44.82 -92.28 -18.65
N LYS A 380 43.93 -91.43 -18.01
CA LYS A 380 42.49 -90.89 -18.16
C LYS A 380 42.18 -89.66 -17.18
N GLU A 381 41.04 -88.89 -17.29
CA GLU A 381 40.63 -87.61 -16.56
C GLU A 381 39.46 -87.65 -15.49
N ASN A 382 39.14 -86.54 -14.74
CA ASN A 382 37.82 -86.29 -14.03
C ASN A 382 37.46 -84.80 -13.62
N LYS A 383 36.27 -84.55 -12.98
CA LYS A 383 35.50 -83.26 -12.81
C LYS A 383 35.41 -82.61 -11.38
N LEU A 384 34.96 -81.33 -11.28
CA LEU A 384 34.23 -80.68 -10.14
C LEU A 384 33.41 -79.41 -10.59
N LEU A 385 32.46 -78.86 -9.79
CA LEU A 385 31.68 -77.60 -10.04
C LEU A 385 30.77 -77.17 -8.83
N GLU A 386 30.63 -75.85 -8.52
CA GLU A 386 29.65 -75.13 -7.62
C GLU A 386 29.49 -73.66 -8.16
N GLU A 387 28.32 -72.98 -8.31
CA GLU A 387 27.29 -72.41 -7.38
C GLU A 387 27.63 -71.01 -6.78
N ALA A 388 26.72 -70.02 -6.53
CA ALA A 388 25.35 -69.71 -6.99
C ALA A 388 24.89 -68.23 -6.68
N GLN A 389 23.69 -67.87 -7.18
CA GLN A 389 22.82 -66.65 -7.15
C GLN A 389 22.79 -65.66 -5.93
N ALA A 390 22.31 -64.42 -6.19
CA ALA A 390 21.45 -63.59 -5.30
C ALA A 390 20.74 -62.43 -6.06
N GLU A 391 19.54 -62.01 -5.62
CA GLU A 391 18.71 -60.90 -6.18
C GLU A 391 18.18 -59.92 -5.08
N GLU A 392 17.31 -58.99 -5.47
CA GLU A 392 16.86 -57.76 -4.78
C GLU A 392 15.99 -57.92 -3.51
N ALA A 393 15.80 -56.82 -2.76
CA ALA A 393 14.67 -56.59 -1.85
C ALA A 393 14.39 -55.08 -1.67
N GLU A 394 13.11 -54.68 -1.54
CA GLU A 394 12.66 -53.28 -1.57
C GLU A 394 12.12 -52.73 -0.23
N THR A 395 12.23 -51.39 -0.10
CA THR A 395 11.38 -50.42 0.64
C THR A 395 10.85 -50.73 2.04
N ASP A 396 11.16 -49.82 2.97
CA ASP A 396 10.37 -49.58 4.19
C ASP A 396 9.93 -48.10 4.21
N THR A 397 8.65 -47.83 3.92
CA THR A 397 8.12 -46.47 3.66
C THR A 397 6.90 -46.09 4.52
N SER A 398 6.55 -46.93 5.50
CA SER A 398 5.37 -46.73 6.34
C SER A 398 5.60 -45.83 7.56
N ALA A 399 6.86 -45.71 8.02
CA ALA A 399 7.21 -44.98 9.24
C ALA A 399 7.28 -43.45 9.05
N GLU A 400 8.01 -42.97 8.05
CA GLU A 400 8.34 -41.54 7.90
C GLU A 400 7.11 -40.64 7.70
N ILE A 401 6.07 -41.16 7.04
CA ILE A 401 4.81 -40.42 6.78
C ILE A 401 4.07 -40.13 8.11
N LEU A 402 4.13 -41.04 9.08
CA LEU A 402 3.48 -40.89 10.38
C LEU A 402 4.16 -39.81 11.24
N ASP A 403 5.50 -39.77 11.24
CA ASP A 403 6.24 -38.78 12.03
C ASP A 403 6.31 -37.41 11.34
N MET A 404 6.30 -37.32 10.00
CA MET A 404 6.06 -36.04 9.31
C MET A 404 4.68 -35.46 9.64
N LYS A 405 3.63 -36.30 9.76
CA LYS A 405 2.30 -35.83 10.16
C LYS A 405 2.28 -35.26 11.58
N ARG A 406 3.03 -35.89 12.50
CA ARG A 406 3.21 -35.41 13.89
C ARG A 406 4.02 -34.13 13.98
N LEU A 407 5.11 -33.98 13.21
CA LEU A 407 5.90 -32.75 13.16
C LEU A 407 5.11 -31.58 12.55
N ALA A 408 4.19 -31.85 11.61
CA ALA A 408 3.36 -30.83 10.97
C ALA A 408 2.16 -30.36 11.80
N GLY A 409 1.85 -31.02 12.93
CA GLY A 409 0.78 -30.59 13.85
C GLY A 409 -0.66 -30.77 13.32
N ILE A 410 -0.89 -31.75 12.44
CA ILE A 410 -2.22 -32.02 11.85
C ILE A 410 -2.62 -33.48 12.12
N ASN A 411 -3.79 -33.68 12.76
CA ASN A 411 -4.37 -34.99 13.03
C ASN A 411 -4.75 -35.75 11.75
#